data_AF-A0A822CB64-F1
#
_entry.id   AF-A0A822CB64-F1
#
_cell.length_a   1.000
_cell.length_b   1.000
_cell.length_c   1.000
_cell.angle_alpha   90.00
_cell.angle_beta   90.00
_cell.angle_gamma   90.00
#
_symmetry.space_group_name_H-M   'P 1'
#
loop_
_entity.id
_entity.type
_entity.pdbx_description
1 polymer ?
#
loop_
_entity_poly.entity_id
_entity_poly.type
_entity_poly.pdbx_seq_one_letter_code
_entity_poly.pdbx_strand_id
1 'polypeptide(L)'
;MQKLINHVRNCNEFTFDTAGEKSIKQLTLIQIQTIPQQLPFFVILVELAHLPPINSLIHLQIKQLFELILKFRNNIYSWVPLRKKIYPAIVYQWVEWPIKTSVVNFQLKFVDWYSWALSHCEMCSLSNRRNFIIDDSNFEGQINLLSKCTCHKSSPYRPNEP
;
A
#
# COMPACT_ATOMS: atom_id res chain seq x y z
N MET A 1 2.15 -0.75 23.82
CA MET A 1 3.29 -1.36 23.09
C MET A 1 3.49 -2.85 23.42
N GLN A 2 3.61 -3.26 24.69
CA GLN A 2 3.93 -4.66 25.06
C GLN A 2 2.98 -5.72 24.48
N LYS A 3 1.67 -5.46 24.48
CA LYS A 3 0.65 -6.35 23.88
C LYS A 3 0.90 -6.59 22.39
N LEU A 4 1.29 -5.55 21.65
CA LEU A 4 1.61 -5.64 20.22
C LEU A 4 2.88 -6.45 19.99
N ILE A 5 3.93 -6.21 20.77
CA ILE A 5 5.19 -6.97 20.70
C ILE A 5 4.93 -8.46 20.94
N ASN A 6 4.13 -8.80 21.95
CA ASN A 6 3.77 -10.20 22.24
C ASN A 6 2.99 -10.84 21.10
N HIS A 7 2.05 -10.10 20.49
CA HIS A 7 1.31 -10.58 19.31
C HIS A 7 2.24 -10.86 18.14
N VAL A 8 3.10 -9.90 17.78
CA VAL A 8 4.03 -10.00 16.66
C VAL A 8 5.04 -11.13 16.84
N ARG A 9 5.47 -11.43 18.08
CA ARG A 9 6.36 -12.57 18.36
C ARG A 9 5.77 -13.90 17.89
N ASN A 10 4.46 -14.06 18.00
CA ASN A 10 3.72 -15.28 17.66
C ASN A 10 3.20 -15.27 16.21
N CYS A 11 3.47 -14.22 15.45
CA CYS A 11 3.06 -14.07 14.05
C CYS A 11 4.29 -14.24 13.14
N ASN A 12 4.11 -14.96 12.03
CA ASN A 12 5.18 -15.20 11.06
C ASN A 12 4.86 -14.63 9.67
N GLU A 13 3.66 -14.11 9.46
CA GLU A 13 3.19 -13.61 8.17
C GLU A 13 2.71 -12.17 8.31
N PHE A 14 3.16 -11.30 7.40
CA PHE A 14 2.83 -9.87 7.45
C PHE A 14 2.69 -9.29 6.05
N THR A 15 1.76 -8.37 5.86
CA THR A 15 1.75 -7.54 4.65
C THR A 15 2.33 -6.17 4.94
N PHE A 16 3.15 -5.66 4.02
CA PHE A 16 3.65 -4.30 4.04
C PHE A 16 3.02 -3.51 2.90
N ASP A 17 2.44 -2.38 3.25
CA ASP A 17 2.05 -1.36 2.30
C ASP A 17 2.53 0.01 2.77
N THR A 18 2.59 0.95 1.84
CA THR A 18 2.79 2.36 2.18
C THR A 18 1.69 3.14 1.50
N ALA A 19 0.85 3.78 2.31
CA ALA A 19 0.00 4.86 1.83
C ALA A 19 0.90 6.10 1.73
N GLY A 20 1.40 6.32 0.53
CA GLY A 20 2.19 7.49 0.20
C GLY A 20 1.74 7.95 -1.18
N GLU A 21 0.65 8.70 -1.24
CA GLU A 21 0.59 9.70 -2.29
C GLU A 21 1.87 10.52 -2.20
N LYS A 22 2.42 10.86 -3.36
CA LYS A 22 3.54 11.79 -3.54
C LYS A 22 3.13 13.19 -3.05
N SER A 23 2.63 13.31 -1.82
CA SER A 23 2.36 14.58 -1.19
C SER A 23 3.71 15.27 -1.04
N ILE A 24 3.72 16.53 -1.42
CA ILE A 24 4.89 17.42 -1.40
C ILE A 24 5.53 17.48 0.01
N LYS A 25 4.81 17.02 1.04
CA LYS A 25 5.19 17.04 2.46
C LYS A 25 5.90 15.77 2.96
N GLN A 26 6.26 14.81 2.10
CA GLN A 26 7.02 13.60 2.49
C GLN A 26 6.40 12.74 3.61
N LEU A 27 5.08 12.82 3.82
CA LEU A 27 4.37 11.92 4.74
C LEU A 27 4.47 10.50 4.19
N THR A 28 5.36 9.70 4.78
CA THR A 28 5.48 8.28 4.45
C THR A 28 4.86 7.49 5.58
N LEU A 29 3.67 6.93 5.35
CA LEU A 29 3.03 6.00 6.27
C LEU A 29 3.38 4.58 5.85
N ILE A 30 3.99 3.82 6.75
CA ILE A 30 4.12 2.36 6.59
C ILE A 30 2.93 1.72 7.29
N GLN A 31 2.15 0.95 6.55
CA GLN A 31 1.11 0.08 7.08
C GLN A 31 1.63 -1.35 7.10
N ILE A 32 1.62 -1.96 8.28
CA ILE A 32 1.98 -3.36 8.48
C ILE A 32 0.76 -4.08 9.02
N GLN A 33 0.26 -5.07 8.29
CA GLN A 33 -0.83 -5.92 8.76
C GLN A 33 -0.28 -7.29 9.14
N THR A 34 -0.67 -7.78 10.31
CA THR A 34 -0.33 -9.13 10.76
C THR A 34 -1.31 -10.13 10.14
N ILE A 35 -0.81 -11.29 9.71
CA ILE A 35 -1.62 -12.44 9.29
C ILE A 35 -1.38 -13.57 10.29
N PRO A 36 -2.05 -13.54 11.46
CA PRO A 36 -1.86 -14.59 12.46
C PRO A 36 -2.67 -15.84 12.09
N GLN A 37 -2.26 -17.00 12.61
CA GLN A 37 -3.05 -18.23 12.51
C GLN A 37 -4.38 -18.16 13.28
N GLN A 38 -4.45 -17.30 14.30
CA GLN A 38 -5.61 -17.11 15.16
C GLN A 38 -5.86 -15.61 15.36
N LEU A 39 -7.14 -15.22 15.47
CA LEU A 39 -7.53 -13.84 15.74
C LEU A 39 -7.02 -13.36 17.11
N PRO A 40 -6.79 -12.05 17.28
CA PRO A 40 -7.09 -10.95 16.35
C PRO A 40 -5.96 -10.64 15.37
N PHE A 41 -6.28 -10.10 14.19
CA PHE A 41 -5.29 -9.43 13.34
C PHE A 41 -5.10 -7.98 13.79
N PHE A 42 -3.89 -7.45 13.61
CA PHE A 42 -3.58 -6.06 13.87
C PHE A 42 -3.13 -5.35 12.59
N VAL A 43 -3.53 -4.09 12.48
CA VAL A 43 -2.97 -3.12 11.53
C VAL A 43 -2.12 -2.16 12.33
N ILE A 44 -0.85 -2.08 11.99
CA ILE A 44 0.16 -1.21 12.60
C ILE A 44 0.44 -0.10 11.61
N LEU A 45 0.25 1.14 12.04
CA LEU A 45 0.50 2.33 11.25
C LEU A 45 1.73 3.04 11.82
N VAL A 46 2.76 3.20 11.00
CA VAL A 46 4.02 3.86 11.38
C VAL A 46 4.21 5.08 10.49
N GLU A 47 4.00 6.27 11.06
CA GLU A 47 4.19 7.54 10.38
C GLU A 47 5.65 7.97 10.49
N LEU A 48 6.29 8.19 9.33
CA LEU A 48 7.73 8.48 9.28
C LEU A 48 8.07 9.98 9.31
N ALA A 49 7.08 10.87 9.37
CA ALA A 49 7.31 12.31 9.44
C ALA A 49 7.52 12.82 10.89
N HIS A 50 7.04 12.06 11.88
CA HIS A 50 7.11 12.42 13.29
C HIS A 50 7.88 11.36 14.09
N LEU A 51 9.13 11.13 13.70
CA LEU A 51 9.97 10.09 14.28
C LEU A 51 10.41 10.46 15.72
N PRO A 52 10.29 9.54 16.69
CA PRO A 52 10.77 9.78 18.04
C PRO A 52 12.31 9.84 18.07
N PRO A 53 12.92 10.64 18.97
CA PRO A 53 14.37 10.74 19.08
C PRO A 53 15.06 9.38 19.22
N ILE A 54 16.24 9.23 18.60
CA ILE A 54 17.00 7.96 18.56
C ILE A 54 17.25 7.37 19.96
N ASN A 55 17.48 8.23 20.96
CA ASN A 55 17.77 7.82 22.34
C ASN A 55 16.51 7.57 23.18
N SER A 56 15.31 7.66 22.60
CA SER A 56 14.06 7.47 23.33
C SER A 56 13.70 5.99 23.49
N LEU A 57 13.00 5.66 24.58
CA LEU A 57 12.45 4.31 24.79
C LEU A 57 11.50 3.89 23.66
N ILE A 58 10.73 4.84 23.12
CA ILE A 58 9.79 4.59 22.03
C ILE A 58 10.55 4.18 20.76
N HIS A 59 11.66 4.85 20.44
CA HIS A 59 12.52 4.47 19.32
C HIS A 59 13.02 3.02 19.46
N LEU A 60 13.52 2.65 20.64
CA LEU A 60 13.97 1.28 20.92
C LEU A 60 12.84 0.24 20.76
N GLN A 61 11.63 0.57 21.20
CA GLN A 61 10.47 -0.31 21.04
C GLN A 61 10.05 -0.47 19.58
N ILE A 62 10.11 0.60 18.77
CA ILE A 62 9.83 0.54 17.34
C ILE A 62 10.89 -0.30 16.64
N LYS A 63 12.18 -0.07 16.94
CA LYS A 63 13.27 -0.89 16.41
C LYS A 63 13.06 -2.37 16.73
N GLN A 64 12.77 -2.70 17.99
CA GLN A 64 12.46 -4.08 18.41
C GLN A 64 11.26 -4.66 17.65
N LEU A 65 10.22 -3.86 17.41
CA LEU A 65 9.06 -4.28 16.63
C LEU A 65 9.46 -4.66 15.19
N PHE A 66 10.24 -3.81 14.52
CA PHE A 66 10.73 -4.09 13.16
C PHE A 66 11.65 -5.31 13.11
N GLU A 67 12.55 -5.48 14.08
CA GLU A 67 13.40 -6.67 14.21
C GLU A 67 12.58 -7.96 14.33
N LEU A 68 11.50 -7.93 15.11
CA LEU A 68 10.60 -9.08 15.27
C LEU A 68 9.79 -9.39 14.01
N ILE A 69 9.38 -8.37 13.26
CA ILE A 69 8.64 -8.53 12.01
C ILE A 69 9.55 -9.04 10.89
N LEU A 70 10.81 -8.59 10.85
CA LEU A 70 11.76 -8.87 9.77
C LEU A 70 12.76 -10.00 10.13
N LYS A 71 12.47 -10.78 11.19
CA LYS A 71 13.30 -11.92 11.62
C LYS A 71 13.30 -13.05 10.60
N PHE A 72 14.26 -13.95 10.74
CA PHE A 72 14.33 -15.19 9.96
C PHE A 72 13.05 -16.03 10.14
N ARG A 73 12.61 -16.70 9.07
CA ARG A 73 11.35 -17.49 8.95
C ARG A 73 10.05 -16.70 8.89
N ASN A 74 10.07 -15.38 9.01
CA ASN A 74 8.89 -14.60 8.67
C ASN A 74 8.76 -14.46 7.14
N ASN A 75 7.51 -14.34 6.69
CA ASN A 75 7.13 -14.03 5.33
C ASN A 75 6.53 -12.63 5.28
N ILE A 76 7.12 -11.77 4.46
CA ILE A 76 6.62 -10.43 4.19
C ILE A 76 6.05 -10.40 2.78
N TYR A 77 4.79 -10.00 2.68
CA TYR A 77 4.13 -9.80 1.42
C TYR A 77 4.03 -8.31 1.11
N SER A 78 4.38 -7.90 -0.11
CA SER A 78 4.33 -6.49 -0.53
C SER A 78 3.98 -6.38 -2.01
N TRP A 79 3.26 -5.33 -2.37
CA TRP A 79 2.91 -5.02 -3.76
C TRP A 79 4.08 -4.49 -4.59
N VAL A 80 5.12 -3.95 -3.96
CA VAL A 80 6.32 -3.47 -4.68
C VAL A 80 7.57 -3.96 -3.93
N PRO A 81 8.79 -3.80 -4.49
CA PRO A 81 10.00 -4.17 -3.78
C PRO A 81 10.04 -3.56 -2.37
N LEU A 82 10.09 -4.42 -1.34
CA LEU A 82 9.99 -4.03 0.07
C LEU A 82 11.01 -2.94 0.44
N ARG A 83 12.23 -3.02 -0.09
CA ARG A 83 13.29 -2.01 0.11
C ARG A 83 12.81 -0.59 -0.18
N LYS A 84 11.98 -0.39 -1.22
CA LYS A 84 11.42 0.92 -1.58
C LYS A 84 10.39 1.39 -0.55
N LYS A 85 9.58 0.47 0.00
CA LYS A 85 8.54 0.77 1.00
C LYS A 85 9.15 1.17 2.36
N ILE A 86 10.25 0.52 2.76
CA ILE A 86 10.85 0.72 4.09
C ILE A 86 12.14 1.54 4.08
N TYR A 87 12.49 2.17 2.94
CA TYR A 87 13.73 2.94 2.82
C TYR A 87 13.95 3.97 3.94
N PRO A 88 12.93 4.76 4.36
CA PRO A 88 13.14 5.70 5.45
C PRO A 88 13.40 5.01 6.80
N ALA A 89 12.82 3.82 7.05
CA ALA A 89 13.11 3.05 8.26
C ALA A 89 14.54 2.50 8.29
N ILE A 90 15.14 2.23 7.11
CA ILE A 90 16.56 1.87 6.99
C ILE A 90 17.43 3.09 7.33
N VAL A 91 17.12 4.26 6.76
CA VAL A 91 17.84 5.51 7.05
C VAL A 91 17.80 5.86 8.54
N TYR A 92 16.67 5.60 9.19
CA TYR A 92 16.48 5.87 10.61
C TYR A 92 16.97 4.73 11.55
N GLN A 93 17.69 3.74 11.03
CA GLN A 93 18.29 2.64 11.79
C GLN A 93 17.29 1.74 12.54
N TRP A 94 16.03 1.73 12.13
CA TRP A 94 15.03 0.78 12.62
C TRP A 94 15.12 -0.57 11.95
N VAL A 95 15.66 -0.60 10.73
CA VAL A 95 15.83 -1.82 9.94
C VAL A 95 17.26 -1.91 9.45
N GLU A 96 17.92 -3.02 9.75
CA GLU A 96 19.19 -3.38 9.12
C GLU A 96 18.93 -4.02 7.75
N TRP A 97 19.68 -3.59 6.74
CA TRP A 97 19.60 -4.14 5.38
C TRP A 97 20.95 -4.76 4.98
N PRO A 98 20.98 -5.96 4.35
CA PRO A 98 19.86 -6.77 3.88
C PRO A 98 19.11 -7.49 5.00
N ILE A 99 17.79 -7.61 4.86
CA ILE A 99 16.96 -8.39 5.78
C ILE A 99 17.10 -9.88 5.52
N LYS A 100 16.93 -10.70 6.56
CA LYS A 100 17.00 -12.18 6.50
C LYS A 100 15.63 -12.85 6.32
N THR A 101 14.60 -12.06 6.11
CA THR A 101 13.20 -12.50 6.01
C THR A 101 12.85 -12.88 4.57
N SER A 102 11.89 -13.79 4.38
CA SER A 102 11.37 -14.11 3.06
C SER A 102 10.46 -12.98 2.57
N VAL A 103 10.69 -12.47 1.36
CA VAL A 103 9.87 -11.40 0.78
C VAL A 103 9.18 -11.91 -0.48
N VAL A 104 7.85 -11.86 -0.47
CA VAL A 104 7.00 -12.20 -1.61
C VAL A 104 6.50 -10.92 -2.25
N ASN A 105 6.88 -10.69 -3.51
CA ASN A 105 6.37 -9.58 -4.30
C ASN A 105 5.05 -9.98 -4.99
N PHE A 106 3.92 -9.48 -4.50
CA PHE A 106 2.60 -9.78 -5.06
C PHE A 106 2.40 -9.24 -6.47
N GLN A 107 3.06 -8.15 -6.86
CA GLN A 107 2.94 -7.63 -8.23
C GLN A 107 3.34 -8.67 -9.28
N LEU A 108 4.33 -9.52 -8.98
CA LEU A 108 4.73 -10.60 -9.89
C LEU A 108 3.73 -11.76 -9.94
N LYS A 109 2.88 -11.89 -8.92
CA LYS A 109 1.82 -12.92 -8.85
C LYS A 109 0.49 -12.44 -9.45
N PHE A 110 0.31 -11.13 -9.55
CA PHE A 110 -0.90 -10.48 -10.03
C PHE A 110 -0.58 -9.49 -11.17
N VAL A 111 0.28 -9.87 -12.11
CA VAL A 111 0.75 -8.98 -13.19
C VAL A 111 -0.41 -8.47 -14.04
N ASP A 112 -1.37 -9.34 -14.36
CA ASP A 112 -2.52 -8.98 -15.19
C ASP A 112 -3.45 -8.00 -14.46
N TRP A 113 -3.72 -8.25 -13.17
CA TRP A 113 -4.49 -7.32 -12.35
C TRP A 113 -3.77 -5.98 -12.19
N TYR A 114 -2.46 -6.01 -11.94
CA TYR A 114 -1.67 -4.80 -11.74
C TYR A 114 -1.58 -3.98 -13.03
N SER A 115 -1.35 -4.62 -14.18
CA SER A 115 -1.35 -3.96 -15.49
C SER A 115 -2.72 -3.36 -15.82
N TRP A 116 -3.79 -4.10 -15.53
CA TRP A 116 -5.16 -3.59 -15.63
C TRP A 116 -5.41 -2.40 -14.69
N ALA A 117 -5.03 -2.50 -13.41
CA ALA A 117 -5.22 -1.44 -12.42
C ALA A 117 -4.38 -0.19 -12.70
N LEU A 118 -3.21 -0.31 -13.35
CA LEU A 118 -2.45 0.86 -13.80
C LEU A 118 -3.09 1.58 -14.98
N SER A 119 -3.87 0.86 -15.78
CA SER A 119 -4.34 1.39 -17.05
C SER A 119 -5.43 2.46 -16.92
N HIS A 120 -5.97 2.76 -15.73
CA HIS A 120 -6.98 3.81 -15.50
C HIS A 120 -6.74 5.03 -16.41
N CYS A 121 -7.65 5.22 -17.36
CA CYS A 121 -7.39 6.04 -18.52
C CYS A 121 -7.27 7.51 -18.13
N GLU A 122 -6.14 8.15 -18.41
CA GLU A 122 -6.01 9.61 -18.30
C GLU A 122 -7.04 10.35 -19.20
N MET A 123 -7.58 9.71 -20.26
CA MET A 123 -8.67 10.25 -21.09
C MET A 123 -10.05 10.20 -20.41
N CYS A 124 -10.27 9.30 -19.44
CA CYS A 124 -11.48 9.28 -18.61
C CYS A 124 -11.34 10.22 -17.39
N SER A 125 -10.16 10.85 -17.16
CA SER A 125 -9.99 11.87 -16.13
C SER A 125 -10.84 13.11 -16.47
N LEU A 126 -11.66 13.54 -15.51
CA LEU A 126 -12.57 14.70 -15.64
C LEU A 126 -11.88 15.99 -16.13
N SER A 127 -10.56 16.07 -16.02
CA SER A 127 -9.68 17.13 -16.52
C SER A 127 -9.77 17.36 -18.04
N ASN A 128 -10.05 16.31 -18.84
CA ASN A 128 -10.14 16.43 -20.30
C ASN A 128 -11.57 16.70 -20.83
N ARG A 129 -12.60 16.72 -19.98
CA ARG A 129 -13.98 17.05 -20.40
C ARG A 129 -14.21 18.55 -20.64
N ARG A 130 -13.28 19.42 -20.24
CA ARG A 130 -13.44 20.89 -20.35
C ARG A 130 -13.28 21.47 -21.76
N ASN A 131 -12.94 20.66 -22.77
CA ASN A 131 -12.80 21.12 -24.16
C ASN A 131 -14.01 20.80 -25.05
N PHE A 132 -15.09 20.21 -24.52
CA PHE A 132 -16.36 20.20 -25.22
C PHE A 132 -17.14 21.46 -24.86
N ILE A 133 -16.94 22.50 -25.67
CA ILE A 133 -17.92 23.58 -25.80
C ILE A 133 -19.18 22.92 -26.36
N ILE A 134 -20.16 22.66 -25.49
CA ILE A 134 -21.52 22.34 -25.91
C ILE A 134 -22.20 23.68 -26.10
N ASP A 135 -22.45 24.02 -27.35
CA ASP A 135 -23.32 25.13 -27.73
C ASP A 135 -24.72 24.80 -27.19
N ASP A 136 -25.24 25.69 -26.34
CA ASP A 136 -26.55 25.58 -25.72
C ASP A 136 -27.64 25.70 -26.80
N SER A 137 -28.15 24.57 -27.27
CA SER A 137 -29.57 24.48 -27.66
C SER A 137 -30.01 23.02 -27.85
N ASN A 138 -30.92 22.61 -26.96
CA ASN A 138 -31.81 21.46 -27.10
C ASN A 138 -31.15 20.07 -27.05
N PHE A 139 -30.95 19.52 -25.84
CA PHE A 139 -31.06 18.07 -25.67
C PHE A 139 -31.52 17.73 -24.24
N GLU A 140 -32.84 17.65 -24.05
CA GLU A 140 -33.42 16.80 -23.01
C GLU A 140 -33.13 15.34 -23.41
N GLY A 141 -32.08 14.77 -22.84
CA GLY A 141 -31.73 13.37 -23.01
C GLY A 141 -31.16 12.84 -21.71
N GLN A 142 -31.90 11.94 -21.06
CA GLN A 142 -31.49 11.21 -19.86
C GLN A 142 -30.02 10.76 -19.97
N ILE A 143 -29.17 11.34 -19.13
CA ILE A 143 -27.80 10.87 -18.97
C ILE A 143 -27.87 9.56 -18.18
N ASN A 144 -28.04 8.44 -18.90
CA ASN A 144 -27.71 7.12 -18.38
C ASN A 144 -26.19 7.11 -18.14
N LEU A 145 -25.78 7.44 -16.92
CA LEU A 145 -24.41 7.29 -16.41
C LEU A 145 -24.07 5.81 -16.23
N LEU A 146 -24.06 5.04 -17.33
CA LEU A 146 -23.23 3.85 -17.42
C LEU A 146 -21.88 4.33 -17.94
N SER A 147 -21.02 4.79 -17.01
CA SER A 147 -19.62 5.09 -17.33
C SER A 147 -18.84 3.79 -17.55
N LYS A 148 -19.15 3.06 -18.63
CA LYS A 148 -18.25 2.05 -19.18
C LYS A 148 -17.14 2.82 -19.90
N CYS A 149 -15.95 2.87 -19.29
CA CYS A 149 -14.77 3.43 -19.96
C CYS A 149 -14.33 2.39 -21.02
N THR A 150 -14.78 2.56 -22.27
CA THR A 150 -14.61 1.59 -23.38
C THR A 150 -13.17 1.41 -23.84
N CYS A 151 -12.23 2.20 -23.33
CA CYS A 151 -10.81 2.06 -23.61
C CYS A 151 -10.12 0.96 -22.79
N HIS A 152 -10.85 0.30 -21.87
CA HIS A 152 -10.29 -0.75 -21.02
C HIS A 152 -10.78 -2.14 -21.39
N LYS A 153 -9.83 -3.09 -21.42
CA LYS A 153 -10.17 -4.52 -21.39
C LYS A 153 -10.77 -4.84 -20.02
N SER A 154 -11.82 -5.65 -19.98
CA SER A 154 -12.47 -6.09 -18.75
C SER A 154 -11.46 -6.72 -17.79
N SER A 155 -11.64 -6.46 -16.49
CA SER A 155 -10.77 -7.05 -15.47
C SER A 155 -10.83 -8.58 -15.55
N PRO A 156 -9.69 -9.29 -15.56
CA PRO A 156 -9.68 -10.75 -15.54
C PRO A 156 -10.23 -11.33 -14.22
N TYR A 157 -10.32 -10.50 -13.16
CA TYR A 157 -10.81 -10.90 -11.84
C TYR A 157 -12.20 -10.33 -11.51
N ARG A 158 -12.71 -9.40 -12.34
CA ARG A 158 -14.04 -8.82 -12.25
C ARG A 158 -14.60 -8.62 -13.67
N PRO A 159 -14.95 -9.72 -14.37
CA PRO A 159 -15.36 -9.67 -15.77
C PRO A 159 -16.66 -8.86 -16.00
N ASN A 160 -17.43 -8.65 -14.92
CA ASN A 160 -18.70 -7.94 -14.94
C ASN A 160 -18.60 -6.50 -14.41
N GLU A 161 -17.42 -6.00 -14.05
CA GLU A 161 -17.26 -4.57 -13.77
C GLU A 161 -17.36 -3.76 -15.08
N PRO A 162 -18.13 -2.65 -15.08
CA PRO A 162 -18.34 -1.82 -16.27
C PRO A 162 -17.08 -1.16 -16.80
#